data_AF-A0A7V0NDR5-F1
#
_entry.id   AF-A0A7V0NDR5-F1
#
_cell.length_a   1.000
_cell.length_b   1.000
_cell.length_c   1.000
_cell.angle_alpha   90.00
_cell.angle_beta   90.00
_cell.angle_gamma   90.00
#
_symmetry.space_group_name_H-M   'P 1'
#
loop_
_entity.id
_entity.type
_entity.pdbx_description
1 polymer ?
#
loop_
_entity_poly.entity_id
_entity_poly.type
_entity_poly.pdbx_seq_one_letter_code
_entity_poly.pdbx_strand_id
1 'polypeptide(L)'
;MPAEEGTSVVLKSLRIGLLAGAVSIAALPALGVELVYFYDPGCPHCARMDLFLQEIAPDYPELEVIRFNIREPDSRAILEKLLAAYGVELGPVPLIFVGDVALIGDTFYGLEDEPVTLHGRAGELALEEAIQRAIAADAPSPLARAEGIQGRDLAERLTLPAVLVAAAVDSVNPCCFAILIFLFGTLLVAGRRRRILPVGLSFLSAIYISYFLMGLGVYS
;
A
#
# COMPACT_ATOMS: atom_id res chain seq x y z
N MET A 1 -4.91 65.92 -25.24
CA MET A 1 -4.08 65.43 -26.37
C MET A 1 -2.77 66.17 -26.35
N PRO A 2 -1.61 65.52 -26.50
CA PRO A 2 -1.20 64.15 -26.11
C PRO A 2 0.01 64.23 -25.12
N ALA A 3 0.40 63.24 -24.32
CA ALA A 3 0.69 61.81 -24.51
C ALA A 3 2.01 61.51 -25.25
N GLU A 4 2.76 60.54 -24.68
CA GLU A 4 3.98 59.84 -25.17
C GLU A 4 5.30 60.60 -24.97
N GLU A 5 6.46 60.03 -24.61
CA GLU A 5 7.08 58.69 -24.64
C GLU A 5 7.96 58.57 -23.36
N GLY A 6 8.38 57.44 -22.81
CA GLY A 6 8.82 56.16 -23.37
C GLY A 6 10.03 55.70 -22.53
N THR A 7 10.17 54.37 -22.41
CA THR A 7 11.44 53.61 -22.23
C THR A 7 12.32 53.93 -21.00
N SER A 8 12.93 53.00 -20.27
CA SER A 8 13.19 51.57 -20.40
C SER A 8 13.75 51.13 -19.04
N VAL A 9 13.22 50.07 -18.44
CA VAL A 9 13.96 49.36 -17.39
C VAL A 9 14.22 47.97 -17.93
N VAL A 10 15.41 47.87 -18.52
CA VAL A 10 16.14 46.64 -18.77
C VAL A 10 16.34 45.93 -17.43
N LEU A 11 15.66 44.81 -17.22
CA LEU A 11 16.07 43.79 -16.25
C LEU A 11 15.75 42.43 -16.89
N LYS A 12 16.50 42.05 -17.92
CA LYS A 12 17.64 41.13 -17.79
C LYS A 12 17.32 39.96 -16.84
N SER A 13 16.64 38.97 -17.41
CA SER A 13 17.00 37.54 -17.29
C SER A 13 17.41 37.08 -15.90
N LEU A 14 16.45 36.61 -15.11
CA LEU A 14 16.74 35.68 -14.01
C LEU A 14 15.95 34.39 -14.23
N ARG A 15 16.55 33.49 -15.02
CA ARG A 15 16.17 32.08 -15.05
C ARG A 15 16.66 31.45 -13.75
N ILE A 16 15.83 31.49 -12.71
CA ILE A 16 16.04 30.65 -11.53
C ILE A 16 15.56 29.25 -11.91
N GLY A 17 16.50 28.42 -12.34
CA GLY A 17 16.27 27.00 -12.52
C GLY A 17 16.00 26.36 -11.17
N LEU A 18 14.73 26.05 -10.89
CA LEU A 18 14.32 25.24 -9.76
C LEU A 18 14.67 23.78 -10.07
N LEU A 19 15.92 23.39 -9.82
CA LEU A 19 16.31 21.98 -9.74
C LEU A 19 15.80 21.43 -8.41
N ALA A 20 14.50 21.12 -8.37
CA ALA A 20 13.94 20.23 -7.36
C ALA A 20 14.46 18.82 -7.67
N GLY A 21 15.66 18.51 -7.16
CA GLY A 21 16.15 17.13 -7.14
C GLY A 21 15.23 16.31 -6.27
N ALA A 22 14.37 15.49 -6.90
CA ALA A 22 13.65 14.44 -6.22
C ALA A 22 14.66 13.42 -5.73
N VAL A 23 15.09 13.56 -4.47
CA VAL A 23 15.82 12.51 -3.77
C VAL A 23 14.81 11.40 -3.51
N SER A 24 14.75 10.43 -4.42
CA SER A 24 14.09 9.16 -4.15
C SER A 24 14.93 8.44 -3.10
N ILE A 25 14.43 8.43 -1.86
CA ILE A 25 14.88 7.49 -0.86
C ILE A 25 14.32 6.14 -1.30
N ALA A 26 15.06 5.44 -2.16
CA ALA A 26 14.84 4.02 -2.34
C ALA A 26 15.19 3.37 -1.00
N ALA A 27 14.19 2.86 -0.30
CA ALA A 27 14.42 1.98 0.84
C ALA A 27 15.27 0.82 0.32
N LEU A 28 16.51 0.71 0.81
CA LEU A 28 17.29 -0.49 0.58
C LEU A 28 16.52 -1.65 1.22
N PRO A 29 16.30 -2.78 0.51
CA PRO A 29 15.80 -3.97 1.18
C PRO A 29 16.77 -4.31 2.31
N ALA A 30 16.23 -4.55 3.50
CA ALA A 30 17.00 -5.18 4.56
C ALA A 30 17.52 -6.49 3.97
N LEU A 31 18.84 -6.68 4.00
CA LEU A 31 19.55 -7.75 3.28
C LEU A 31 19.44 -9.09 4.03
N GLY A 32 18.28 -9.37 4.62
CA GLY A 32 18.06 -10.49 5.51
C GLY A 32 16.58 -10.81 5.66
N VAL A 33 16.30 -12.08 5.95
CA VAL A 33 14.94 -12.57 6.21
C VAL A 33 14.57 -12.27 7.64
N GLU A 34 13.42 -11.64 7.82
CA GLU A 34 12.87 -11.38 9.15
C GLU A 34 12.02 -12.57 9.63
N LEU A 35 12.28 -13.00 10.86
CA LEU A 35 11.44 -13.93 11.62
C LEU A 35 10.83 -13.17 12.79
N VAL A 36 9.50 -13.10 12.81
CA VAL A 36 8.75 -12.40 13.86
C VAL A 36 8.28 -13.41 14.90
N TYR A 37 8.74 -13.25 16.14
CA TYR A 37 8.47 -14.15 17.24
C TYR A 37 7.74 -13.45 18.39
N PHE A 38 6.56 -13.96 18.74
CA PHE A 38 5.78 -13.53 19.91
C PHE A 38 5.91 -14.53 21.06
N TYR A 39 6.24 -14.00 22.23
CA TYR A 39 6.44 -14.78 23.45
C TYR A 39 5.68 -14.19 24.65
N ASP A 40 5.49 -15.02 25.67
CA ASP A 40 4.97 -14.60 26.99
C ASP A 40 6.04 -14.81 28.07
N PRO A 41 6.38 -13.78 28.88
CA PRO A 41 7.30 -13.91 29.99
C PRO A 41 6.89 -15.01 30.98
N GLY A 42 7.77 -16.00 31.14
CA GLY A 42 7.56 -17.14 32.05
C GLY A 42 6.95 -18.38 31.38
N CYS A 43 6.75 -18.38 30.06
CA CYS A 43 6.31 -19.56 29.34
C CYS A 43 7.47 -20.55 29.07
N PRO A 44 7.41 -21.81 29.55
CA PRO A 44 8.46 -22.80 29.32
C PRO A 44 8.64 -23.18 27.84
N HIS A 45 7.56 -23.17 27.05
CA HIS A 45 7.62 -23.46 25.62
C HIS A 45 8.36 -22.35 24.85
N CYS A 46 8.11 -21.09 25.22
CA CYS A 46 8.86 -19.95 24.70
C CYS A 46 10.35 -20.04 25.04
N ALA A 47 10.69 -20.40 26.28
CA ALA A 47 12.09 -20.55 26.70
C ALA A 47 12.84 -21.63 25.91
N ARG A 48 12.18 -22.75 25.58
CA ARG A 48 12.77 -23.78 24.70
C ARG A 48 13.00 -23.23 23.29
N MET A 49 12.02 -22.54 22.74
CA MET A 49 12.12 -21.93 21.41
C MET A 49 13.23 -20.87 21.35
N ASP A 50 13.39 -20.05 22.39
CA ASP A 50 14.48 -19.09 22.48
C ASP A 50 15.86 -19.74 22.47
N LEU A 51 16.02 -20.86 23.18
CA LEU A 51 17.27 -21.63 23.16
C LEU A 51 17.55 -22.19 21.76
N PHE A 52 16.53 -22.76 21.11
CA PHE A 52 16.64 -23.26 19.74
C PHE A 52 17.04 -22.14 18.76
N LEU A 53 16.37 -20.99 18.79
CA LEU A 53 16.69 -19.86 17.92
C LEU A 53 18.10 -19.30 18.17
N GLN A 54 18.60 -19.36 19.41
CA GLN A 54 19.98 -18.97 19.74
C GLN A 54 21.00 -19.99 19.24
N GLU A 55 20.66 -21.28 19.24
CA GLU A 55 21.52 -22.36 18.75
C GLU A 55 21.75 -22.27 17.24
N ILE A 56 20.69 -21.95 16.47
CA ILE A 56 20.78 -21.85 15.00
C ILE A 56 21.24 -20.47 14.49
N ALA A 57 21.18 -19.42 15.31
CA ALA A 57 21.55 -18.06 14.90
C ALA A 57 22.94 -17.93 14.23
N PRO A 58 24.00 -18.66 14.68
CA PRO A 58 25.30 -18.63 14.02
C PRO A 58 25.29 -19.20 12.60
N ASP A 59 24.39 -20.14 12.31
CA ASP A 59 24.29 -20.81 11.00
C ASP A 59 23.51 -19.95 9.98
N TYR A 60 22.70 -18.99 10.46
CA TYR A 60 21.87 -18.11 9.64
C TYR A 60 22.16 -16.62 9.94
N PRO A 61 23.30 -16.07 9.51
CA PRO A 61 23.65 -14.67 9.76
C PRO A 61 22.74 -13.66 9.05
N GLU A 62 22.00 -14.11 8.05
CA GLU A 62 21.02 -13.33 7.28
C GLU A 62 19.63 -13.32 7.93
N LEU A 63 19.41 -14.11 9.00
CA LEU A 63 18.14 -14.18 9.70
C LEU A 63 18.07 -13.13 10.82
N GLU A 64 17.13 -12.21 10.72
CA GLU A 64 16.82 -11.25 11.79
C GLU A 64 15.62 -11.74 12.62
N VAL A 65 15.84 -12.07 13.89
CA VAL A 65 14.76 -12.50 14.79
C VAL A 65 14.21 -11.31 15.58
N ILE A 66 13.04 -10.83 15.17
CA ILE A 66 12.30 -9.74 15.80
C ILE A 66 11.38 -10.32 16.88
N ARG A 67 11.54 -9.86 18.13
CA ARG A 67 10.83 -10.42 19.29
C ARG A 67 9.81 -9.44 19.85
N PHE A 68 8.62 -9.94 20.13
CA PHE A 68 7.52 -9.17 20.72
C PHE A 68 6.95 -9.87 21.95
N ASN A 69 6.80 -9.12 23.03
CA ASN A 69 6.13 -9.61 24.23
C ASN A 69 4.62 -9.45 24.07
N ILE A 70 3.86 -10.55 24.10
CA ILE A 70 2.41 -10.54 23.91
C ILE A 70 1.65 -9.77 24.99
N ARG A 71 2.27 -9.48 26.14
CA ARG A 71 1.66 -8.66 27.21
C ARG A 71 1.62 -7.17 26.87
N GLU A 72 2.44 -6.73 25.93
CA GLU A 72 2.52 -5.32 25.55
C GLU A 72 1.39 -4.97 24.56
N PRO A 73 0.68 -3.85 24.76
CA PRO A 73 -0.45 -3.48 23.92
C PRO A 73 -0.05 -3.25 22.46
N ASP A 74 1.11 -2.65 22.22
CA ASP A 74 1.62 -2.37 20.86
C ASP A 74 1.94 -3.67 20.12
N SER A 75 2.59 -4.62 20.80
CA SER A 75 2.85 -5.98 20.28
C SER A 75 1.56 -6.72 19.90
N ARG A 76 0.51 -6.61 20.71
CA ARG A 76 -0.79 -7.22 20.39
C ARG A 76 -1.42 -6.65 19.12
N ALA A 77 -1.31 -5.33 18.91
CA ALA A 77 -1.84 -4.69 17.71
C ALA A 77 -1.11 -5.16 16.44
N ILE A 78 0.19 -5.48 16.53
CA ILE A 78 0.96 -6.07 15.43
C ILE A 78 0.55 -7.53 15.21
N LEU A 79 0.40 -8.30 16.29
CA LEU A 79 -0.01 -9.70 16.23
C LEU A 79 -1.36 -9.88 15.54
N GLU A 80 -2.36 -9.06 15.88
CA GLU A 80 -3.69 -9.12 15.24
C GLU A 80 -3.61 -8.92 13.71
N LYS A 81 -2.72 -8.04 13.25
CA LYS A 81 -2.50 -7.79 11.82
C LYS A 81 -1.81 -8.96 11.13
N LEU A 82 -0.83 -9.58 11.79
CA LEU A 82 -0.16 -10.78 11.28
C LEU A 82 -1.12 -11.97 11.20
N LEU A 83 -1.90 -12.22 12.25
CA LEU A 83 -2.92 -13.29 12.24
C LEU A 83 -3.89 -13.12 11.05
N ALA A 84 -4.38 -11.90 10.81
CA ALA A 84 -5.22 -11.61 9.65
C ALA A 84 -4.48 -11.82 8.31
N ALA A 85 -3.20 -11.42 8.21
CA ALA A 85 -2.41 -11.54 6.99
C ALA A 85 -2.03 -12.98 6.60
N TYR A 86 -1.97 -13.87 7.59
CA TYR A 86 -1.72 -15.30 7.38
C TYR A 86 -3.03 -16.13 7.39
N GLY A 87 -4.17 -15.51 7.71
CA GLY A 87 -5.46 -16.19 7.75
C GLY A 87 -5.57 -17.21 8.89
N VAL A 88 -4.87 -16.96 9.99
CA VAL A 88 -4.77 -17.87 11.15
C VAL A 88 -5.44 -17.26 12.38
N GLU A 89 -5.96 -18.11 13.26
CA GLU A 89 -6.57 -17.68 14.51
C GLU A 89 -5.53 -17.53 15.63
N LEU A 90 -5.83 -16.70 16.63
CA LEU A 90 -4.98 -16.55 17.81
C LEU A 90 -4.93 -17.86 18.59
N GLY A 91 -3.72 -18.35 18.86
CA GLY A 91 -3.48 -19.56 19.64
C GLY A 91 -2.44 -19.38 20.74
N PRO A 92 -1.97 -20.48 21.35
CA PRO A 92 -0.97 -20.45 22.41
C PRO A 92 0.40 -19.99 21.89
N VAL A 93 1.20 -19.37 22.76
CA VAL A 93 2.61 -19.05 22.49
C VAL A 93 3.48 -20.32 22.56
N PRO A 94 4.60 -20.40 21.81
CA PRO A 94 5.20 -19.38 20.94
C PRO A 94 4.40 -19.16 19.64
N LEU A 95 4.35 -17.91 19.13
CA LEU A 95 3.86 -17.63 17.78
C LEU A 95 5.02 -17.13 16.92
N ILE A 96 5.24 -17.73 15.76
CA ILE A 96 6.35 -17.37 14.87
C ILE A 96 5.82 -17.17 13.46
N PHE A 97 6.29 -16.14 12.77
CA PHE A 97 6.00 -15.87 11.37
C PHE A 97 7.32 -15.73 10.61
N VAL A 98 7.49 -16.47 9.53
CA VAL A 98 8.67 -16.42 8.67
C VAL A 98 8.27 -16.76 7.23
N GLY A 99 8.57 -15.86 6.29
CA GLY A 99 8.09 -15.99 4.91
C GLY A 99 6.58 -16.21 4.84
N ASP A 100 6.14 -17.29 4.20
CA ASP A 100 4.72 -17.66 4.11
C ASP A 100 4.24 -18.62 5.21
N VAL A 101 5.11 -18.98 6.16
CA VAL A 101 4.81 -19.94 7.23
C VAL A 101 4.47 -19.21 8.53
N ALA A 102 3.41 -19.65 9.19
CA ALA A 102 3.07 -19.27 10.56
C ALA A 102 3.06 -20.48 11.47
N LEU A 103 3.76 -20.40 12.60
CA LEU A 103 3.74 -21.39 13.68
C LEU A 103 2.95 -20.80 14.85
N ILE A 104 1.91 -21.49 15.28
CA ILE A 104 1.07 -21.10 16.42
C ILE A 104 1.09 -22.24 17.43
N GLY A 105 1.86 -22.06 18.51
CA GLY A 105 2.17 -23.13 19.46
C GLY A 105 3.03 -24.21 18.81
N ASP A 106 2.41 -25.34 18.48
CA ASP A 106 3.03 -26.48 17.81
C ASP A 106 2.46 -26.71 16.39
N THR A 107 1.53 -25.85 15.93
CA THR A 107 0.84 -26.00 14.64
C THR A 107 1.41 -25.07 13.58
N PHE A 108 1.84 -25.64 12.47
CA PHE A 108 2.34 -24.94 11.30
C PHE A 108 1.23 -24.71 10.28
N TYR A 109 1.16 -23.49 9.76
CA TYR A 109 0.29 -23.04 8.68
C TYR A 109 1.16 -22.58 7.52
N GLY A 110 0.80 -22.94 6.28
CA GLY A 110 1.58 -22.58 5.09
C GLY A 110 2.85 -23.42 4.87
N LEU A 111 3.11 -24.42 5.71
CA LEU A 111 4.19 -25.39 5.51
C LEU A 111 3.80 -26.46 4.48
N GLU A 112 2.55 -26.93 4.55
CA GLU A 112 1.87 -27.82 3.59
C GLU A 112 0.48 -27.24 3.25
N ASP A 113 -0.28 -27.93 2.39
CA ASP A 113 -1.64 -27.52 2.00
C ASP A 113 -2.62 -27.48 3.20
N GLU A 114 -2.43 -28.37 4.18
CA GLU A 114 -3.21 -28.41 5.42
C GLU A 114 -2.33 -28.10 6.65
N PRO A 115 -2.90 -27.54 7.74
CA PRO A 115 -2.16 -27.27 8.96
C PRO A 115 -1.63 -28.56 9.61
N VAL A 116 -0.36 -28.57 9.99
CA VAL A 116 0.30 -29.75 10.59
C VAL A 116 0.81 -29.41 11.98
N THR A 117 0.52 -30.25 12.97
CA THR A 117 1.04 -30.09 14.34
C THR A 117 2.26 -30.97 14.56
N LEU A 118 3.41 -30.35 14.84
CA LEU A 118 4.69 -31.02 15.06
C LEU A 118 5.28 -30.60 16.41
N HIS A 119 5.70 -31.57 17.21
CA HIS A 119 6.15 -31.32 18.58
C HIS A 119 7.64 -31.59 18.74
N GLY A 120 8.27 -30.84 19.64
CA GLY A 120 9.68 -31.00 20.00
C GLY A 120 10.59 -30.91 18.77
N ARG A 121 11.51 -31.87 18.62
CA ARG A 121 12.53 -31.85 17.55
C ARG A 121 11.95 -31.86 16.14
N ALA A 122 10.77 -32.47 15.94
CA ALA A 122 10.12 -32.45 14.63
C ALA A 122 9.64 -31.03 14.26
N GLY A 123 9.10 -30.28 15.23
CA GLY A 123 8.71 -28.89 15.05
C GLY A 123 9.92 -27.98 14.86
N GLU A 124 10.99 -28.19 15.62
CA GLU A 124 12.25 -27.46 15.47
C GLU A 124 12.85 -27.62 14.05
N LEU A 125 12.91 -28.85 13.54
CA LEU A 125 13.37 -29.13 12.17
C LEU A 125 12.47 -28.49 11.10
N ALA A 126 11.14 -28.54 11.29
CA ALA A 126 10.20 -27.93 10.36
C ALA A 126 10.31 -26.40 10.34
N LEU A 127 10.55 -25.79 11.49
CA LEU A 127 10.78 -24.35 11.58
C LEU A 127 12.10 -23.96 10.91
N GLU A 128 13.17 -24.75 11.11
CA GLU A 128 14.44 -24.53 10.43
C GLU A 128 14.29 -24.66 8.90
N GLU A 129 13.54 -25.64 8.43
CA GLU A 129 13.23 -25.79 7.01
C GLU A 129 12.45 -24.58 6.47
N ALA A 130 11.48 -24.06 7.23
CA ALA A 130 10.74 -22.86 6.86
C ALA A 130 11.66 -21.63 6.76
N ILE A 131 12.62 -21.49 7.69
CA ILE A 131 13.64 -20.44 7.66
C ILE A 131 14.52 -20.58 6.40
N GLN A 132 15.03 -21.78 6.12
CA GLN A 132 15.84 -22.03 4.92
C GLN A 132 15.07 -21.72 3.64
N ARG A 133 13.79 -22.12 3.55
CA ARG A 133 12.92 -21.80 2.41
C ARG A 133 12.72 -20.30 2.26
N ALA A 134 12.51 -19.58 3.36
CA ALA A 134 12.34 -18.13 3.34
C ALA A 134 13.62 -17.41 2.87
N ILE A 135 14.79 -17.85 3.34
CA ILE A 135 16.09 -17.31 2.92
C ILE A 135 16.35 -17.60 1.45
N ALA A 136 16.14 -18.84 1.01
CA ALA A 136 16.33 -19.23 -0.39
C ALA A 136 15.40 -18.48 -1.36
N ALA A 137 14.21 -18.09 -0.90
CA ALA A 137 13.23 -17.35 -1.67
C ALA A 137 13.34 -15.83 -1.56
N ASP A 138 14.27 -15.30 -0.75
CA ASP A 138 14.36 -13.88 -0.39
C ASP A 138 12.98 -13.34 0.05
N ALA A 139 12.35 -14.08 0.98
CA ALA A 139 10.96 -13.86 1.32
C ALA A 139 10.73 -12.47 1.94
N PRO A 140 9.64 -11.78 1.56
CA PRO A 140 9.33 -10.47 2.11
C PRO A 140 9.07 -10.56 3.61
N SER A 141 9.33 -9.47 4.33
CA SER A 141 9.14 -9.49 5.78
C SER A 141 7.68 -9.73 6.17
N PRO A 142 7.43 -10.56 7.20
CA PRO A 142 6.07 -10.76 7.73
C PRO A 142 5.38 -9.45 8.12
N LEU A 143 6.16 -8.49 8.66
CA LEU A 143 5.65 -7.17 9.04
C LEU A 143 5.19 -6.35 7.82
N ALA A 144 5.97 -6.34 6.72
CA ALA A 144 5.55 -5.65 5.50
C ALA A 144 4.27 -6.26 4.90
N ARG A 145 4.12 -7.58 5.01
CA ARG A 145 2.90 -8.29 4.59
C ARG A 145 1.67 -7.85 5.40
N ALA A 146 1.83 -7.65 6.71
CA ALA A 146 0.78 -7.14 7.59
C ALA A 146 0.45 -5.64 7.32
N GLU A 147 1.44 -4.83 6.94
CA GLU A 147 1.23 -3.42 6.56
C GLU A 147 0.47 -3.27 5.23
N GLY A 148 0.74 -4.12 4.24
CA GLY A 148 0.08 -4.10 2.94
C GLY A 148 -1.46 -4.26 3.02
N ILE A 149 -1.96 -4.94 4.05
CA ILE A 149 -3.40 -5.09 4.29
C ILE A 149 -4.02 -3.80 4.84
N GLN A 150 -3.33 -3.10 5.76
CA GLN A 150 -3.80 -1.80 6.24
C GLN A 150 -3.79 -0.76 5.13
N GLY A 151 -2.76 -0.74 4.28
CA GLY A 151 -2.71 0.14 3.12
C GLY A 151 -3.90 -0.07 2.19
N ARG A 152 -4.36 -1.31 2.00
CA ARG A 152 -5.54 -1.64 1.20
C ARG A 152 -6.85 -1.31 1.89
N ASP A 153 -7.05 -1.62 3.17
CA ASP A 153 -8.30 -1.30 3.89
C ASP A 153 -8.46 0.22 4.09
N LEU A 154 -7.37 0.93 4.41
CA LEU A 154 -7.37 2.41 4.44
C LEU A 154 -7.56 3.00 3.05
N ALA A 155 -6.88 2.48 2.03
CA ALA A 155 -7.09 2.93 0.66
C ALA A 155 -8.53 2.66 0.21
N GLU A 156 -9.14 1.52 0.50
CA GLU A 156 -10.50 1.20 0.07
C GLU A 156 -11.55 2.09 0.79
N ARG A 157 -11.35 2.34 2.10
CA ARG A 157 -12.18 3.26 2.88
C ARG A 157 -12.03 4.72 2.48
N LEU A 158 -10.85 5.14 2.00
CA LEU A 158 -10.59 6.52 1.62
C LEU A 158 -10.80 6.77 0.12
N THR A 159 -10.48 5.82 -0.76
CA THR A 159 -10.57 5.99 -2.22
C THR A 159 -12.00 6.10 -2.70
N LEU A 160 -12.95 5.32 -2.17
CA LEU A 160 -14.35 5.43 -2.60
C LEU A 160 -14.95 6.82 -2.32
N PRO A 161 -14.92 7.34 -1.08
CA PRO A 161 -15.40 8.69 -0.82
C PRO A 161 -14.49 9.77 -1.42
N ALA A 162 -13.16 9.60 -1.45
CA ALA A 162 -12.26 10.59 -2.04
C ALA A 162 -12.41 10.69 -3.56
N VAL A 163 -12.60 9.58 -4.27
CA VAL A 163 -12.86 9.57 -5.72
C VAL A 163 -14.23 10.19 -6.01
N LEU A 164 -15.26 9.89 -5.20
CA LEU A 164 -16.57 10.53 -5.34
C LEU A 164 -16.51 12.04 -5.07
N VAL A 165 -15.78 12.48 -4.05
CA VAL A 165 -15.59 13.90 -3.74
C VAL A 165 -14.76 14.58 -4.82
N ALA A 166 -13.67 13.97 -5.29
CA ALA A 166 -12.85 14.49 -6.36
C ALA A 166 -13.65 14.62 -7.67
N ALA A 167 -14.44 13.61 -8.03
CA ALA A 167 -15.32 13.62 -9.19
C ALA A 167 -16.45 14.67 -9.04
N ALA A 168 -17.01 14.84 -7.85
CA ALA A 168 -18.02 15.86 -7.58
C ALA A 168 -17.43 17.27 -7.67
N VAL A 169 -16.22 17.49 -7.12
CA VAL A 169 -15.52 18.77 -7.17
C VAL A 169 -15.14 19.15 -8.61
N ASP A 170 -14.65 18.20 -9.40
CA ASP A 170 -14.33 18.44 -10.82
C ASP A 170 -15.60 18.66 -11.67
N SER A 171 -16.70 18.00 -11.34
CA SER A 171 -18.00 18.26 -11.98
C SER A 171 -18.52 19.67 -11.70
N VAL A 172 -18.14 20.27 -10.55
CA VAL A 172 -18.50 21.65 -10.18
C VAL A 172 -17.42 22.65 -10.63
N ASN A 173 -16.62 22.31 -11.64
CA ASN A 173 -15.64 23.22 -12.19
C ASN A 173 -16.32 24.34 -13.00
N PRO A 174 -16.08 25.63 -12.68
CA PRO A 174 -16.68 26.76 -13.40
C PRO A 174 -16.38 26.76 -14.92
N CYS A 175 -15.30 26.12 -15.35
CA CYS A 175 -14.96 25.95 -16.76
C CYS A 175 -15.98 25.09 -17.52
N CYS A 176 -16.42 23.97 -16.91
CA CYS A 176 -17.36 23.04 -17.54
C CYS A 176 -18.76 23.66 -17.66
N PHE A 177 -19.21 24.36 -16.61
CA PHE A 177 -20.48 25.10 -16.64
C PHE A 177 -20.48 26.23 -17.67
N ALA A 178 -19.37 26.97 -17.81
CA ALA A 178 -19.29 28.07 -18.77
C ALA A 178 -19.51 27.59 -20.21
N ILE A 179 -18.90 26.45 -20.60
CA ILE A 179 -19.04 25.91 -21.95
C ILE A 179 -20.47 25.40 -22.19
N LEU A 180 -21.08 24.71 -21.22
CA LEU A 180 -22.47 24.27 -21.32
C LEU A 180 -23.44 25.44 -21.43
N ILE A 181 -23.28 26.48 -20.60
CA ILE A 181 -24.12 27.69 -20.63
C ILE A 181 -23.95 28.43 -21.98
N PHE A 182 -22.73 28.51 -22.51
CA PHE A 182 -22.48 29.11 -23.82
C PHE A 182 -23.16 28.31 -24.95
N LEU A 183 -23.04 26.98 -24.93
CA LEU A 183 -23.69 26.10 -25.91
C LEU A 183 -25.22 26.23 -25.84
N PHE A 184 -25.81 26.18 -24.65
CA PHE A 184 -27.25 26.33 -24.48
C PHE A 184 -27.73 27.74 -24.84
N GLY A 185 -26.98 28.78 -24.49
CA GLY A 185 -27.28 30.17 -24.80
C GLY A 185 -27.34 30.44 -26.29
N THR A 186 -26.34 29.97 -27.04
CA THR A 186 -26.33 30.11 -28.52
C THR A 186 -27.47 29.36 -29.20
N LEU A 187 -27.82 28.17 -28.70
CA LEU A 187 -28.94 27.38 -29.24
C LEU A 187 -30.33 27.97 -28.92
N LEU A 188 -30.47 28.62 -27.76
CA LEU A 188 -31.69 29.34 -27.38
C LEU A 188 -31.91 30.56 -28.26
N VAL A 189 -30.86 31.33 -28.56
CA VAL A 189 -30.90 32.45 -29.51
C VAL A 189 -31.24 31.99 -30.92
N ALA A 190 -30.76 30.81 -31.34
CA ALA A 190 -31.06 30.21 -32.63
C ALA A 190 -32.52 29.67 -32.77
N GLY A 191 -33.33 29.73 -31.71
CA GLY A 191 -34.79 29.46 -31.77
C GLY A 191 -35.20 28.00 -31.96
N ARG A 192 -34.26 27.03 -32.04
CA ARG A 192 -34.54 25.61 -32.29
C ARG A 192 -34.51 24.76 -31.02
N ARG A 193 -35.44 25.02 -30.09
CA ARG A 193 -35.53 24.34 -28.79
C ARG A 193 -35.55 22.80 -28.85
N ARG A 194 -36.15 22.23 -29.90
CA ARG A 194 -36.23 20.76 -30.09
C ARG A 194 -34.90 20.10 -30.47
N ARG A 195 -33.88 20.86 -30.89
CA ARG A 195 -32.54 20.32 -31.22
C ARG A 195 -31.53 20.48 -30.09
N ILE A 196 -31.92 21.07 -28.96
CA ILE A 196 -31.01 21.35 -27.85
C ILE A 196 -30.48 20.06 -27.22
N LEU A 197 -31.38 19.10 -26.95
CA LEU A 197 -31.04 17.84 -26.27
C LEU A 197 -30.04 16.97 -27.07
N PRO A 198 -30.26 16.66 -28.37
CA PRO A 198 -29.32 15.81 -29.11
C PRO A 198 -27.95 16.48 -29.33
N VAL A 199 -27.91 17.81 -29.47
CA VAL A 199 -26.65 18.56 -29.63
C VAL A 199 -25.85 18.59 -28.32
N GLY A 200 -26.53 18.75 -27.17
CA GLY A 200 -25.89 18.64 -25.87
C GLY A 200 -25.35 17.23 -25.61
N LEU A 201 -26.10 16.20 -25.98
CA LEU A 201 -25.68 14.80 -25.82
C LEU A 201 -24.44 14.47 -26.66
N SER A 202 -24.37 14.94 -27.93
CA SER A 202 -23.19 14.72 -28.78
C SER A 202 -21.94 15.42 -28.26
N PHE A 203 -22.11 16.56 -27.59
CA PHE A 203 -21.02 17.30 -26.99
C PHE A 203 -20.48 16.59 -25.73
N LEU A 204 -21.37 16.12 -24.86
CA LEU A 204 -21.01 15.35 -23.65
C LEU A 204 -20.33 14.03 -23.99
N SER A 205 -20.81 13.31 -25.01
CA SER A 205 -20.19 12.05 -25.42
C SER A 205 -18.78 12.25 -25.96
N ALA A 206 -18.51 13.32 -26.71
CA ALA A 206 -17.17 13.64 -27.18
C ALA A 206 -16.19 13.93 -26.02
N ILE A 207 -16.62 14.68 -25.01
CA ILE A 207 -15.82 14.96 -23.81
C ILE A 207 -15.56 13.68 -23.02
N TYR A 208 -16.59 12.87 -22.80
CA TYR A 208 -16.48 11.60 -22.08
C TYR A 208 -15.48 10.66 -22.77
N ILE A 209 -15.60 10.47 -24.08
CA ILE A 209 -14.68 9.62 -24.86
C ILE A 209 -13.25 10.13 -24.76
N SER A 210 -13.05 11.45 -24.83
CA SER A 210 -11.71 12.06 -24.73
C SER A 210 -11.07 11.81 -23.36
N TYR A 211 -11.81 12.02 -22.26
CA TYR A 211 -11.31 11.74 -20.91
C TYR A 211 -11.11 10.25 -20.66
N PHE A 212 -11.98 9.40 -21.19
CA PHE A 212 -11.86 7.96 -21.07
C PHE A 212 -10.60 7.43 -21.78
N LEU A 213 -10.32 7.91 -23.00
CA LEU A 213 -9.10 7.58 -23.74
C LEU A 213 -7.84 8.10 -23.04
N MET A 214 -7.91 9.28 -22.43
CA MET A 214 -6.80 9.82 -21.63
C MET A 214 -6.54 8.98 -20.37
N GLY A 215 -7.61 8.54 -19.68
CA GLY A 215 -7.50 7.64 -18.51
C GLY A 215 -6.99 6.24 -18.85
N LEU A 216 -7.26 5.75 -20.06
CA LEU A 216 -6.71 4.49 -20.59
C LEU A 216 -5.21 4.56 -20.94
N GLY A 217 -4.58 5.75 -20.86
CA GLY A 217 -3.18 5.92 -21.22
C GLY A 217 -2.91 5.86 -22.72
N VAL A 218 -3.92 6.02 -23.58
CA VAL A 218 -3.73 6.01 -25.05
C VAL A 218 -2.86 7.19 -25.53
N TYR A 219 -2.69 8.20 -24.66
CA TYR A 219 -1.81 9.35 -24.87
C TYR A 219 -0.49 9.28 -24.07
N SER A 220 -0.12 8.12 -23.51
CA SER A 220 1.22 7.88 -22.92
C SER A 220 2.24 7.43 -23.95
#